data_AF-A0A2E1E082-F1
#
_entry.id   AF-A0A2E1E082-F1
#
_cell.length_a   1.000
_cell.length_b   1.000
_cell.length_c   1.000
_cell.angle_alpha   90.00
_cell.angle_beta   90.00
_cell.angle_gamma   90.00
#
_symmetry.space_group_name_H-M   'P 1'
#
loop_
_entity.id
_entity.type
_entity.pdbx_description
1 polymer ?
#
loop_
_entity_poly.entity_id
_entity_poly.type
_entity_poly.pdbx_seq_one_letter_code
_entity_poly.pdbx_strand_id
1 'polypeptide(L)' 'NAYPSTLFFDSQMNYISPVKGYLNPKQIEIYLHLFKDDNYKNIKSQEDFDRFVKTFKSRIKV' A
#
# COMPACT_ATOMS: atom_id res chain seq x y z
N ASN A 1 -6.14 17.23 4.52
CA ASN A 1 -5.18 17.29 5.64
C ASN A 1 -5.40 16.08 6.52
N ALA A 2 -4.44 15.14 6.54
CA ALA A 2 -4.52 13.93 7.35
C ALA A 2 -3.12 13.61 7.88
N TYR A 3 -3.00 13.48 9.19
CA TYR A 3 -1.75 13.21 9.91
C TYR A 3 -1.94 11.97 10.80
N PRO A 4 -0.94 11.08 10.87
CA PRO A 4 0.29 11.07 10.08
C PRO A 4 0.05 10.79 8.59
N SER A 5 1.06 11.01 7.76
CA SER A 5 1.10 10.56 6.36
C SER A 5 2.41 9.83 6.11
N THR A 6 2.34 8.62 5.58
CA THR A 6 3.49 7.81 5.23
C THR A 6 3.77 7.95 3.73
N LEU A 7 4.98 8.35 3.37
CA LEU A 7 5.38 8.52 1.97
C LEU A 7 6.12 7.28 1.48
N PHE A 8 5.69 6.74 0.34
CA PHE A 8 6.34 5.60 -0.29
C PHE A 8 7.19 6.02 -1.49
N PHE A 9 8.37 5.45 -1.58
CA PHE A 9 9.35 5.66 -2.64
C PHE A 9 9.80 4.30 -3.18
N ASP A 10 10.20 4.25 -4.44
CA ASP A 10 10.83 3.07 -5.01
C ASP A 10 12.31 2.96 -4.61
N SER A 11 13.00 1.91 -5.08
CA SER A 11 14.41 1.67 -4.78
C SER A 11 15.37 2.74 -5.34
N GLN A 12 14.90 3.57 -6.27
CA GLN A 12 15.65 4.68 -6.88
C GLN A 12 15.28 6.04 -6.26
N MET A 13 14.55 6.04 -5.13
CA MET A 13 14.05 7.25 -4.46
C MET A 13 13.03 8.04 -5.29
N ASN A 14 12.42 7.43 -6.32
CA ASN A 14 11.31 8.06 -7.01
C ASN A 14 10.07 7.99 -6.13
N TYR A 15 9.35 9.10 -6.04
CA TYR A 15 8.11 9.19 -5.29
C TYR A 15 7.02 8.33 -5.93
N ILE A 16 6.36 7.48 -5.13
CA ILE A 16 5.23 6.66 -5.57
C ILE A 16 3.91 7.32 -5.17
N SER A 17 3.62 7.39 -3.86
CA SER A 17 2.32 7.86 -3.37
C SER A 17 2.35 8.11 -1.86
N PRO A 18 1.51 9.02 -1.33
CA PRO A 18 1.33 9.20 0.11
C PRO A 18 0.15 8.34 0.60
N VAL A 19 0.35 7.55 1.65
CA VAL A 19 -0.76 6.92 2.37
C VAL A 19 -1.06 7.76 3.61
N LYS A 20 -2.25 8.37 3.59
CA LYS A 20 -2.67 9.34 4.59
C LYS A 20 -3.46 8.67 5.72
N GLY A 21 -3.23 9.13 6.95
CA GLY A 21 -3.89 8.63 8.15
C GLY A 21 -3.09 7.55 8.88
N TYR A 22 -3.51 7.29 10.12
CA TYR A 22 -2.93 6.23 10.93
C TYR A 22 -3.37 4.85 10.39
N LEU A 23 -2.40 3.95 10.20
CA LEU A 23 -2.63 2.58 9.77
C LEU A 23 -2.20 1.61 10.85
N ASN A 24 -3.04 0.63 11.15
CA ASN A 24 -2.64 -0.49 11.99
C ASN A 24 -1.71 -1.45 11.21
N PRO A 25 -1.04 -2.40 11.89
CA PRO A 25 -0.08 -3.31 11.24
C PRO A 25 -0.62 -4.06 10.01
N LYS A 26 -1.86 -4.57 10.06
CA LYS A 26 -2.46 -5.28 8.93
C LYS A 26 -2.75 -4.35 7.74
N GLN A 27 -3.15 -3.12 8.02
CA GLN A 27 -3.45 -2.13 6.98
C GLN A 27 -2.17 -1.67 6.28
N ILE A 28 -1.09 -1.38 7.02
CA ILE A 28 0.18 -0.96 6.41
C ILE A 28 0.83 -2.11 5.61
N GLU A 29 0.65 -3.36 6.03
CA GLU A 29 1.16 -4.55 5.34
C GLU A 29 0.68 -4.63 3.88
N ILE A 30 -0.58 -4.28 3.61
CA ILE A 30 -1.16 -4.25 2.27
C ILE A 30 -0.34 -3.33 1.35
N TYR A 31 -0.06 -2.10 1.80
CA TYR A 31 0.69 -1.11 1.04
C TYR A 31 2.16 -1.52 0.88
N LEU A 32 2.77 -2.07 1.93
CA LEU A 32 4.14 -2.59 1.87
C LEU A 32 4.28 -3.66 0.78
N HIS A 33 3.33 -4.61 0.70
CA HIS A 33 3.33 -5.62 -0.36
C HIS A 33 3.00 -5.05 -1.74
N LEU A 34 2.05 -4.12 -1.82
CA LEU A 34 1.68 -3.49 -3.08
C LEU A 34 2.87 -2.80 -3.74
N PHE A 35 3.68 -2.09 -2.96
CA PHE A 35 4.83 -1.33 -3.48
C PHE A 35 6.09 -2.18 -3.62
N LYS A 36 6.35 -3.11 -2.69
CA LYS A 36 7.51 -4.04 -2.78
C LYS A 36 7.54 -4.82 -4.08
N ASP A 37 6.38 -5.27 -4.54
CA ASP A 37 6.25 -6.16 -5.70
C ASP A 37 5.83 -5.39 -6.97
N ASP A 38 5.92 -4.06 -6.97
CA ASP A 38 5.54 -3.19 -8.09
C ASP A 38 4.07 -3.32 -8.55
N ASN A 39 3.22 -3.99 -7.78
CA ASN A 39 1.81 -4.25 -8.11
C ASN A 39 1.01 -2.96 -8.30
N TYR A 40 1.40 -1.87 -7.64
CA TYR A 40 0.80 -0.54 -7.82
C TYR A 40 0.83 -0.07 -9.28
N LYS A 41 1.80 -0.51 -10.11
CA LYS A 41 1.88 -0.18 -11.54
C LYS A 41 0.70 -0.73 -12.33
N ASN A 42 0.07 -1.80 -11.84
CA ASN A 42 -1.08 -2.46 -12.47
C ASN A 42 -2.43 -2.00 -11.89
N ILE A 43 -2.44 -1.23 -10.81
CA ILE A 43 -3.66 -0.66 -10.24
C ILE A 43 -4.04 0.59 -11.03
N LYS A 44 -5.07 0.48 -11.89
CA LYS A 44 -5.55 1.60 -12.72
C LYS A 44 -6.89 2.15 -12.25
N SER A 45 -7.63 1.39 -11.45
CA SER A 45 -8.90 1.81 -10.85
C SER A 45 -9.04 1.36 -9.39
N GLN A 46 -10.10 1.83 -8.74
CA GLN A 46 -10.45 1.38 -7.39
C GLN A 46 -10.78 -0.11 -7.38
N GLU A 47 -11.43 -0.62 -8.43
CA GLU A 47 -11.78 -2.03 -8.55
C GLU A 47 -10.54 -2.94 -8.63
N ASP A 48 -9.46 -2.48 -9.26
CA ASP A 48 -8.18 -3.20 -9.29
C ASP A 48 -7.59 -3.31 -7.88
N PHE A 49 -7.63 -2.21 -7.12
CA PHE A 49 -7.13 -2.17 -5.75
C PHE A 49 -7.96 -3.06 -4.84
N ASP A 50 -9.29 -2.99 -4.93
CA ASP A 50 -10.20 -3.82 -4.15
C ASP A 50 -9.98 -5.31 -4.45
N ARG A 51 -9.71 -5.66 -5.71
CA ARG A 51 -9.36 -7.03 -6.11
C ARG A 51 -8.04 -7.47 -5.48
N PHE A 52 -7.01 -6.62 -5.50
CA PHE A 52 -5.73 -6.89 -4.85
C PHE A 52 -5.91 -7.13 -3.34
N VAL A 53 -6.67 -6.27 -2.66
CA VAL A 53 -6.93 -6.41 -1.21
C VAL A 53 -7.72 -7.69 -0.91
N LYS A 54 -8.69 -8.08 -1.74
CA LYS A 54 -9.47 -9.31 -1.56
C LYS A 54 -8.63 -10.58 -1.69
N THR A 55 -7.60 -10.58 -2.52
CA THR A 55 -6.70 -11.73 -2.71
C THR A 55 -5.49 -11.70 -1.77
N PHE A 56 -5.24 -10.55 -1.12
CA PHE A 56 -4.16 -10.37 -0.17
C PHE A 56 -4.32 -11.26 1.07
N LYS A 57 -3.26 -11.98 1.41
CA LYS A 57 -3.19 -12.81 2.62
C LYS A 57 -2.13 -12.22 3.57
N SER A 58 -2.61 -11.58 4.63
CA SER A 58 -1.77 -11.03 5.70
C SER A 58 -0.92 -12.11 6.36
N ARG A 59 0.35 -11.80 6.62
CA ARG A 59 1.29 -12.65 7.37
C ARG A 59 1.40 -12.23 8.83
N ILE A 60 0.87 -11.07 9.18
CA ILE A 60 0.84 -10.56 10.55
C ILE A 60 -0.21 -11.32 11.35
N LYS A 61 0.27 -12.11 12.33
CA LYS A 61 -0.55 -12.67 13.39
C LYS A 61 -0.69 -11.62 14.48
N VAL A 62 -1.91 -11.37 14.93
CA VAL A 62 -2.22 -10.52 16.09
C VAL A 62 -2.17 -11.39 17.33
#